data_AF-A0A9W9XAK8-F1
#
_entry.id   AF-A0A9W9XAK8-F1
#
_cell.length_a   1.000
_cell.length_b   1.000
_cell.length_c   1.000
_cell.angle_alpha   90.00
_cell.angle_beta   90.00
_cell.angle_gamma   90.00
#
_symmetry.space_group_name_H-M   'P 1'
#
loop_
_entity.id
_entity.type
_entity.pdbx_description
1 polymer ?
#
loop_
_entity_poly.entity_id
_entity_poly.type
_entity_poly.pdbx_seq_one_letter_code
_entity_poly.pdbx_strand_id
1 'polypeptide(L)' 'MPPLIGQPAQLQQAYCADMVDVTASSIAGMPNVVTGAPMVLPFIAIQDRPPGPGEGDIVLGRQEFDEITDLLL' A
#
# COMPACT_ATOMS: atom_id res chain seq x y z
N MET A 1 -22.55 0.87 -32.81
CA MET A 1 -22.06 -0.51 -32.63
C MET A 1 -22.10 -0.83 -31.14
N PRO A 2 -22.75 -1.92 -30.70
CA PRO A 2 -22.73 -2.31 -29.30
C PRO A 2 -21.35 -2.93 -28.97
N PRO A 3 -20.85 -2.79 -27.73
CA PRO A 3 -19.61 -3.42 -27.33
C PRO A 3 -19.74 -4.95 -27.37
N LEU A 4 -18.72 -5.63 -27.90
CA LEU A 4 -18.67 -7.08 -27.97
C LEU A 4 -18.44 -7.63 -26.55
N ILE A 5 -19.50 -8.20 -25.98
CA ILE A 5 -19.47 -8.94 -24.71
C ILE A 5 -18.44 -10.06 -24.86
N GLY A 6 -17.25 -9.89 -24.28
CA GLY A 6 -16.25 -10.95 -24.22
C GLY A 6 -14.90 -10.69 -24.90
N GLN A 7 -14.54 -9.45 -25.26
CA GLN A 7 -13.13 -9.17 -25.57
C GLN A 7 -12.29 -9.36 -24.29
N PRO A 8 -11.34 -10.32 -24.25
CA PRO A 8 -10.41 -10.41 -23.12
C PRO A 8 -9.59 -9.13 -23.07
N ALA A 9 -9.51 -8.50 -21.90
CA ALA A 9 -8.64 -7.34 -21.69
C ALA A 9 -7.19 -7.80 -21.89
N GLN A 10 -6.63 -7.57 -23.08
CA GLN A 10 -5.27 -8.03 -23.45
C GLN A 10 -4.16 -7.45 -22.55
N LEU A 11 -4.48 -6.43 -21.73
CA LEU A 11 -3.54 -5.69 -20.88
C LEU A 11 -4.21 -5.23 -19.57
N GLN A 12 -4.83 -6.16 -18.82
CA GLN A 12 -5.15 -5.86 -17.43
C GLN A 12 -3.89 -6.06 -16.58
N GLN A 13 -3.07 -5.02 -16.49
CA GLN A 13 -1.97 -4.99 -15.51
C GLN A 13 -2.55 -4.70 -14.12
N ALA A 14 -1.98 -5.33 -13.10
CA ALA A 14 -2.27 -4.93 -11.73
C ALA A 14 -1.81 -3.47 -11.56
N TYR A 15 -2.74 -2.60 -11.18
CA TYR A 15 -2.43 -1.21 -10.89
C TYR A 15 -1.88 -1.12 -9.46
N CYS A 16 -0.61 -0.73 -9.34
CA CYS A 16 0.04 -0.43 -8.08
C CYS A 16 0.33 1.07 -8.05
N ALA A 17 -0.42 1.81 -7.24
CA ALA A 17 -0.26 3.26 -7.09
C ALA A 17 0.90 3.62 -6.16
N ASP A 18 1.19 2.76 -5.18
CA ASP A 18 2.18 2.97 -4.14
C ASP A 18 2.72 1.62 -3.66
N MET A 19 4.01 1.55 -3.33
CA MET A 19 4.71 0.32 -2.96
C MET A 19 5.79 0.63 -1.93
N VAL A 20 5.78 -0.14 -0.83
CA VAL A 20 6.84 -0.15 0.17
C VAL A 20 7.42 -1.55 0.24
N ASP A 21 8.73 -1.63 0.06
CA ASP A 21 9.50 -2.85 0.22
C ASP A 21 10.12 -2.88 1.61
N VAL A 22 9.90 -3.98 2.32
CA VAL A 22 10.51 -4.25 3.63
C VAL A 22 11.37 -5.50 3.52
N THR A 23 12.67 -5.33 3.72
CA THR A 23 13.63 -6.45 3.74
C THR A 23 14.10 -6.68 5.16
N ALA A 24 13.91 -7.91 5.66
CA ALA A 24 14.35 -8.28 6.99
C ALA A 24 15.87 -8.11 7.14
N SER A 25 16.31 -7.55 8.26
CA SER A 25 17.75 -7.50 8.53
C SER A 25 18.28 -8.90 8.82
N SER A 26 19.41 -9.24 8.19
CA SER A 26 20.12 -10.50 8.48
C SER A 26 20.91 -10.46 9.79
N ILE A 27 20.96 -9.31 10.46
CA ILE A 27 21.66 -9.11 11.73
C ILE A 27 20.64 -9.03 12.86
N ALA A 28 20.72 -9.98 13.80
CA ALA A 28 19.83 -10.02 14.96
C ALA A 28 19.89 -8.70 15.76
N GLY A 29 18.71 -8.11 16.00
CA GLY A 29 18.57 -6.84 16.73
C GLY A 29 18.80 -5.58 15.89
N MET A 30 19.04 -5.70 14.58
CA MET A 30 19.00 -4.55 13.68
C MET A 30 17.61 -4.37 13.06
N PRO A 31 17.17 -3.12 12.84
CA PRO A 31 15.88 -2.84 12.20
C PRO A 31 15.86 -3.28 10.74
N ASN A 32 14.65 -3.48 10.22
CA ASN A 32 14.45 -3.88 8.83
C ASN A 32 14.82 -2.74 7.87
N VAL A 33 15.17 -3.11 6.63
CA VAL A 33 15.43 -2.15 5.57
C VAL A 33 14.10 -1.83 4.91
N VAL A 34 13.57 -0.64 5.19
CA VAL A 34 12.31 -0.14 4.61
C VAL A 34 12.60 0.89 3.53
N THR A 35 12.17 0.61 2.30
CA THR A 35 12.28 1.49 1.12
C THR A 35 10.91 1.82 0.55
N GLY A 36 10.72 3.08 0.12
CA GLY A 36 9.44 3.55 -0.41
C GLY A 36 8.50 4.19 0.63
N ALA A 37 8.82 4.09 1.94
CA ALA A 37 8.01 4.71 2.99
C ALA A 37 8.08 6.26 2.98
N PRO A 38 7.01 6.96 3.42
CA PRO A 38 5.77 6.40 3.96
C PRO A 38 4.83 5.89 2.86
N MET A 39 4.02 4.87 3.18
CA MET A 39 2.86 4.51 2.35
C MET A 39 1.69 5.38 2.75
N VAL A 40 1.00 5.97 1.77
CA VAL A 40 -0.21 6.76 2.00
C VAL A 40 -1.38 6.11 1.29
N LEU A 41 -2.40 5.71 2.05
CA LEU A 41 -3.68 5.29 1.49
C LEU A 41 -4.65 6.48 1.56
N PRO A 42 -4.96 7.12 0.42
CA PRO A 42 -5.84 8.27 0.43
C PRO A 42 -7.23 7.89 0.91
N PHE A 43 -7.82 8.71 1.78
CA PHE A 43 -9.16 8.49 2.32
C PHE A 43 -10.20 8.25 1.20
N ILE A 44 -10.13 9.06 0.15
CA ILE A 44 -11.05 9.00 -0.98
C ILE A 44 -10.91 7.68 -1.76
N ALA A 45 -9.73 7.08 -1.79
CA ALA A 45 -9.51 5.80 -2.46
C ALA A 45 -10.15 4.63 -1.70
N ILE A 46 -10.33 4.78 -0.38
CA ILE A 46 -10.96 3.77 0.48
C ILE A 46 -12.48 3.99 0.57
N GLN A 47 -12.91 5.24 0.76
CA GLN A 47 -14.28 5.57 1.16
C GLN A 47 -15.12 6.21 0.05
N ASP A 48 -14.54 6.53 -1.10
CA ASP A 48 -15.18 7.15 -2.28
C ASP A 48 -16.03 8.40 -1.95
N ARG A 49 -15.57 9.20 -0.99
CA ARG A 49 -16.15 10.50 -0.64
C ARG A 49 -15.10 11.44 -0.03
N PRO A 50 -15.38 12.75 0.06
CA PRO A 50 -14.53 13.68 0.81
C PRO A 50 -14.47 13.33 2.31
N PRO A 51 -13.33 13.59 2.99
CA PRO A 51 -13.19 13.37 4.43
C PRO A 51 -14.03 14.36 5.24
N GLY A 52 -14.60 13.88 6.34
CA GLY A 52 -15.24 14.69 7.37
C GLY A 52 -14.28 15.11 8.50
N PRO A 53 -14.78 15.77 9.55
CA PRO A 53 -13.95 16.16 10.69
C PRO A 53 -13.32 14.93 11.37
N GLY A 54 -11.99 14.93 11.47
CA GLY A 54 -11.23 13.83 12.09
C GLY A 54 -10.95 12.64 11.17
N GLU A 55 -11.42 12.67 9.93
CA GLU A 55 -11.09 11.68 8.90
C GLU A 55 -9.94 12.18 8.03
N GLY A 56 -9.12 11.26 7.53
CA GLY A 56 -7.98 11.58 6.69
C GLY A 56 -7.33 10.35 6.11
N ASP A 57 -6.23 10.58 5.40
CA ASP A 57 -5.45 9.52 4.79
C ASP A 57 -4.82 8.64 5.87
N ILE A 58 -4.68 7.34 5.56
CA ILE A 58 -3.90 6.44 6.41
C ILE A 58 -2.45 6.58 5.97
N VAL A 59 -1.58 6.98 6.90
CA VAL A 59 -0.14 7.13 6.65
C VAL A 59 0.61 6.09 7.48
N LEU A 60 1.29 5.17 6.82
CA LEU A 60 2.17 4.19 7.45
C LEU A 60 3.61 4.63 7.24
N GLY A 61 4.27 5.00 8.32
CA GLY A 61 5.67 5.39 8.34
C GLY A 61 6.60 4.19 8.45
N ARG A 62 7.91 4.48 8.47
CA ARG A 62 8.94 3.43 8.62
C ARG A 62 8.76 2.62 9.91
N GLN A 63 8.41 3.30 11.01
CA GLN A 63 8.29 2.66 12.32
C GLN A 63 7.13 1.65 12.35
N GLU A 64 5.98 2.00 11.77
CA GLU A 64 4.84 1.08 11.68
C GLU A 64 5.20 -0.18 10.85
N PHE A 65 6.00 -0.03 9.78
CA PHE A 65 6.48 -1.17 9.00
C PHE A 65 7.45 -2.06 9.76
N ASP A 66 8.36 -1.47 10.55
CA ASP A 66 9.25 -2.24 11.43
C ASP A 66 8.44 -3.05 12.46
N GLU A 67 7.45 -2.42 13.10
CA GLU A 67 6.59 -3.09 14.10
C GLU A 67 5.73 -4.22 13.52
N ILE A 68 5.10 -4.01 12.35
CA ILE A 68 4.25 -5.02 11.70
C ILE A 68 5.08 -6.25 11.30
N THR A 69 6.30 -6.05 10.83
CA THR A 69 7.15 -7.16 10.37
C THR A 69 7.74 -7.97 11.53
N ASP A 70 7.96 -7.35 12.69
CA ASP A 70 8.36 -8.06 13.91
C ASP A 70 7.22 -8.93 14.49
N LEU A 71 5.95 -8.60 14.23
CA LEU A 71 4.78 -9.39 14.68
C LEU A 71 4.49 -10.63 13.83
N LEU A 72 5.09 -10.74 12.65
CA LEU A 72 4.84 -11.83 11.69
C LEU A 72 5.87 -12.98 11.78
N LEU A 73 6.85 -12.88 12.69
CA LEU A 73 7.89 -13.89 12.97
C LEU A 73 7.59 -14.66 14.27
#